data_AF-A0A2P5K3H2-F1
#
_entry.id   AF-A0A2P5K3H2-F1
#
_cell.length_a   1.000
_cell.length_b   1.000
_cell.length_c   1.000
_cell.angle_alpha   90.00
_cell.angle_beta   90.00
_cell.angle_gamma   90.00
#
_symmetry.space_group_name_H-M   'P 1'
#
loop_
_entity.id
_entity.type
_entity.pdbx_description
1 polymer ?
#
loop_
_entity_poly.entity_id
_entity_poly.type
_entity_poly.pdbx_seq_one_letter_code
_entity_poly.pdbx_strand_id
1 'polypeptide(L)'
;MHLLAEDIENIGHIISARYFTDQGWRFTDLKQSRNKIIEAYETVNEQYSKYPYMSKDWYVENSVQKSYLPTTRWENLDILAHFLQNWPDQFDFILKINAQTSLCIVKTKHTVLTTEQENAIENARKTGYNVYVFKAYVPDIIDFELEEVMGGISGRGVFKFHHLTDHI
;
A
#
# COMPACT_ATOMS: atom_id res chain seq x y z
N MET A 1 -23.16 -8.50 -10.57
CA MET A 1 -23.25 -7.07 -10.18
C MET A 1 -22.18 -6.28 -10.91
N HIS A 2 -22.50 -5.10 -11.48
CA HIS A 2 -21.47 -4.23 -12.08
C HIS A 2 -20.72 -3.48 -10.97
N LEU A 3 -19.40 -3.50 -11.04
CA LEU A 3 -18.56 -2.77 -10.10
C LEU A 3 -18.47 -1.30 -10.47
N LEU A 4 -18.47 -0.43 -9.45
CA LEU A 4 -18.07 0.95 -9.62
C LEU A 4 -16.55 1.04 -9.77
N ALA A 5 -16.05 2.16 -10.31
CA ALA A 5 -14.61 2.38 -10.46
C ALA A 5 -13.87 2.29 -9.11
N GLU A 6 -14.46 2.83 -8.05
CA GLU A 6 -13.91 2.76 -6.69
C GLU A 6 -13.85 1.31 -6.17
N ASP A 7 -14.87 0.49 -6.44
CA ASP A 7 -14.85 -0.94 -6.07
C ASP A 7 -13.70 -1.67 -6.75
N ILE A 8 -13.50 -1.40 -8.05
CA ILE A 8 -12.42 -1.98 -8.84
C ILE A 8 -11.06 -1.60 -8.25
N GLU A 9 -10.84 -0.32 -7.95
CA GLU A 9 -9.59 0.15 -7.32
C GLU A 9 -9.37 -0.48 -5.94
N ASN A 10 -10.41 -0.54 -5.10
CA ASN A 10 -10.34 -1.17 -3.79
C ASN A 10 -10.02 -2.67 -3.88
N ILE A 11 -10.64 -3.38 -4.82
CA ILE A 11 -10.32 -4.79 -5.07
C ILE A 11 -8.87 -4.94 -5.54
N GLY A 12 -8.38 -4.07 -6.43
CA GLY A 12 -6.97 -4.06 -6.84
C GLY A 12 -6.02 -3.85 -5.65
N HIS A 13 -6.40 -3.00 -4.71
CA HIS A 13 -5.66 -2.74 -3.48
C HIS A 13 -5.64 -3.98 -2.55
N ILE A 14 -6.77 -4.67 -2.43
CA ILE A 14 -6.88 -5.93 -1.66
C ILE A 14 -6.03 -7.03 -2.30
N ILE A 15 -6.11 -7.20 -3.62
CA ILE A 15 -5.35 -8.22 -4.35
C ILE A 15 -3.85 -7.99 -4.19
N SER A 16 -3.38 -6.74 -4.32
CA SER A 16 -1.97 -6.42 -4.16
C SER A 16 -1.47 -6.67 -2.73
N ALA A 17 -2.21 -6.22 -1.72
CA ALA A 17 -1.91 -6.52 -0.31
C ALA A 17 -1.86 -8.03 -0.02
N ARG A 18 -2.79 -8.80 -0.60
CA ARG A 18 -2.79 -10.26 -0.47
C ARG A 18 -1.56 -10.88 -1.13
N TYR A 19 -1.22 -10.44 -2.34
CA TYR A 19 -0.02 -10.88 -3.03
C TYR A 19 1.24 -10.60 -2.19
N PHE A 20 1.40 -9.39 -1.65
CA PHE A 20 2.55 -9.05 -0.80
C PHE A 20 2.63 -9.96 0.45
N THR A 21 1.48 -10.25 1.06
CA THR A 21 1.39 -11.18 2.20
C THR A 21 1.83 -12.58 1.82
N ASP A 22 1.35 -13.10 0.68
CA ASP A 22 1.70 -14.44 0.19
C ASP A 22 3.20 -14.54 -0.19
N GLN A 23 3.81 -13.42 -0.61
CA GLN A 23 5.27 -13.32 -0.81
C GLN A 23 6.08 -13.13 0.49
N GLY A 24 5.42 -12.96 1.64
CA GLY A 24 6.07 -12.68 2.92
C GLY A 24 6.68 -11.27 3.02
N TRP A 25 6.24 -10.34 2.17
CA TRP A 25 6.73 -8.96 2.18
C TRP A 25 5.99 -8.15 3.26
N ARG A 26 6.74 -7.35 4.02
CA ARG A 26 6.14 -6.36 4.91
C ARG A 26 5.75 -5.14 4.06
N PHE A 27 4.53 -4.66 4.22
CA PHE A 27 4.03 -3.49 3.49
C PHE A 27 3.32 -2.50 4.41
N THR A 28 3.17 -1.27 3.94
CA THR A 28 2.44 -0.19 4.61
C THR A 28 1.54 0.49 3.60
N ASP A 29 0.24 0.49 3.88
CA ASP A 29 -0.77 1.18 3.11
C ASP A 29 -0.63 2.70 3.33
N LEU A 30 -0.32 3.43 2.24
CA LEU A 30 -0.11 4.88 2.28
C LEU A 30 -1.43 5.65 2.35
N LYS A 31 -2.54 5.13 1.81
CA LYS A 31 -3.86 5.78 1.95
C LYS A 31 -4.23 5.95 3.43
N GLN A 32 -3.85 4.98 4.26
CA GLN A 32 -4.14 4.99 5.71
C GLN A 32 -3.01 5.55 6.58
N SER A 33 -1.75 5.41 6.13
CA SER A 33 -0.58 5.63 6.99
C SER A 33 0.28 6.83 6.60
N ARG A 34 0.07 7.46 5.44
CA ARG A 34 0.88 8.60 4.98
C ARG A 34 0.96 9.71 6.03
N ASN A 35 -0.19 10.17 6.52
CA ASN A 35 -0.24 11.25 7.51
C ASN A 35 0.42 10.85 8.83
N LYS A 36 0.33 9.56 9.23
CA LYS A 36 1.02 9.05 10.42
C LYS A 36 2.54 9.06 10.23
N ILE A 37 3.05 8.74 9.04
CA ILE A 37 4.49 8.81 8.76
C ILE A 37 5.00 10.26 8.84
N ILE A 38 4.23 11.21 8.30
CA ILE A 38 4.56 12.64 8.34
C ILE A 38 4.51 13.16 9.79
N GLU A 39 3.49 12.80 10.55
CA GLU A 39 3.35 13.17 11.97
C GLU A 39 4.48 12.58 12.82
N ALA A 40 4.91 11.35 12.55
CA ALA A 40 6.06 10.74 13.22
C ALA A 40 7.34 11.57 13.01
N TYR A 41 7.55 12.01 11.78
CA TYR A 41 8.69 12.84 11.40
C TYR A 41 8.66 14.19 12.14
N GLU A 42 7.52 14.88 12.14
CA GLU A 42 7.33 16.15 12.83
C GLU A 42 7.53 16.01 14.35
N THR A 43 6.95 14.95 14.93
CA THR A 43 7.07 14.63 16.36
C THR A 43 8.51 14.39 16.77
N VAL A 44 9.26 13.60 16.00
CA VAL A 44 10.68 13.33 16.30
C VAL A 44 11.52 14.61 16.19
N ASN A 45 11.26 15.45 15.19
CA ASN A 45 11.93 16.76 15.09
C ASN A 45 11.62 17.66 16.29
N GLU A 46 10.37 17.74 16.72
CA GLU A 46 9.97 18.53 17.88
C GLU A 46 10.61 18.00 19.18
N GLN A 47 10.58 16.69 19.38
CA GLN A 47 11.19 16.03 20.54
C GLN A 47 12.69 16.27 20.60
N TYR A 48 13.40 16.11 19.48
CA TYR A 48 14.83 16.34 19.41
C TYR A 48 15.18 17.83 19.64
N SER A 49 14.37 18.75 19.12
CA SER A 49 14.53 20.20 19.34
C SER A 49 14.39 20.56 20.83
N LYS A 50 13.42 19.95 21.52
CA LYS A 50 13.21 20.18 22.97
C LYS A 50 14.25 19.45 23.85
N TYR A 51 14.69 18.27 23.43
CA TYR A 51 15.52 17.37 24.23
C TYR A 51 16.67 16.77 23.39
N PRO A 52 17.71 17.55 23.06
CA PRO A 52 18.79 17.11 22.16
C PRO A 52 19.83 16.18 22.84
N TYR A 53 19.45 15.49 23.92
CA TYR A 53 20.35 14.63 24.70
C TYR A 53 20.44 13.20 24.16
N MET A 54 19.48 12.78 23.33
CA MET A 54 19.43 11.47 22.66
C MET A 54 19.53 11.65 21.14
N SER A 55 19.98 10.62 20.43
CA SER A 55 20.01 10.65 18.95
C SER A 55 18.59 10.66 18.36
N LYS A 56 18.42 11.24 17.17
CA LYS A 56 17.15 11.16 16.45
C LYS A 56 16.74 9.72 16.14
N ASP A 57 17.69 8.84 15.84
CA ASP A 57 17.45 7.40 15.68
C ASP A 57 16.77 6.79 16.91
N TRP A 58 17.23 7.15 18.12
CA TRP A 58 16.61 6.69 19.36
C TRP A 58 15.15 7.13 19.46
N TYR A 59 14.83 8.38 19.09
CA TYR A 59 13.45 8.88 19.08
C TYR A 59 12.58 8.16 18.05
N VAL A 60 13.11 7.83 16.87
CA VAL A 60 12.38 7.03 15.87
C VAL A 60 12.06 5.63 16.40
N GLU A 61 13.03 4.94 16.99
CA GLU A 61 12.84 3.60 17.55
C GLU A 61 11.86 3.56 18.72
N ASN A 62 11.77 4.66 19.48
CA ASN A 62 10.87 4.80 20.63
C ASN A 62 9.57 5.56 20.29
N SER A 63 9.33 5.84 19.01
CA SER A 63 8.09 6.47 18.57
C SER A 63 6.89 5.57 18.82
N VAL A 64 5.78 6.18 19.25
CA VAL A 64 4.47 5.52 19.38
C VAL A 64 4.01 4.94 18.03
N GLN A 65 4.44 5.55 16.93
CA GLN A 65 4.04 5.19 15.57
C GLN A 65 4.97 4.19 14.88
N LYS A 66 5.97 3.63 15.61
CA LYS A 66 7.00 2.73 15.05
C LYS A 66 6.49 1.52 14.26
N SER A 67 5.28 1.03 14.55
CA SER A 67 4.67 -0.08 13.82
C SER A 67 4.40 0.26 12.35
N TYR A 68 4.09 1.53 12.06
CA TYR A 68 3.81 2.05 10.73
C TYR A 68 5.05 2.55 10.00
N LEU A 69 6.18 2.68 10.70
CA LEU A 69 7.41 3.18 10.11
C LEU A 69 8.14 2.06 9.35
N PRO A 70 8.52 2.28 8.08
CA PRO A 70 9.27 1.31 7.29
C PRO A 70 10.77 1.30 7.64
N THR A 71 11.20 2.17 8.55
CA THR A 71 12.60 2.38 8.93
C THR A 71 12.70 2.77 10.40
N THR A 72 13.82 2.40 11.02
CA THR A 72 14.22 2.86 12.37
C THR A 72 15.26 3.98 12.34
N ARG A 73 15.84 4.25 11.17
CA ARG A 73 16.83 5.33 10.97
C ARG A 73 16.15 6.66 10.67
N TRP A 74 16.57 7.72 11.36
CA TRP A 74 16.11 9.08 11.16
C TRP A 74 16.31 9.56 9.73
N GLU A 75 17.51 9.40 9.17
CA GLU A 75 17.82 9.85 7.80
C GLU A 75 16.83 9.28 6.77
N ASN A 76 16.52 7.99 6.89
CA ASN A 76 15.53 7.35 6.01
C ASN A 76 14.10 7.87 6.25
N LEU A 77 13.74 8.15 7.51
CA LEU A 77 12.41 8.70 7.83
C LEU A 77 12.27 10.12 7.29
N ASP A 78 13.32 10.93 7.44
CA ASP A 78 13.43 12.30 6.95
C ASP A 78 13.28 12.35 5.43
N ILE A 79 14.05 11.53 4.71
CA ILE A 79 13.96 11.39 3.25
C ILE A 79 12.55 10.94 2.84
N LEU A 80 11.99 9.94 3.51
CA LEU A 80 10.65 9.42 3.20
C LEU A 80 9.55 10.45 3.45
N ALA A 81 9.58 11.15 4.59
CA ALA A 81 8.56 12.12 4.95
C ALA A 81 8.53 13.27 3.94
N HIS A 82 9.68 13.84 3.62
CA HIS A 82 9.79 14.87 2.58
C HIS A 82 9.35 14.36 1.21
N PHE A 83 9.70 13.11 0.86
CA PHE A 83 9.25 12.50 -0.38
C PHE A 83 7.72 12.41 -0.45
N LEU A 84 7.07 11.92 0.61
CA LEU A 84 5.61 11.78 0.69
C LEU A 84 4.89 13.14 0.73
N GLN A 85 5.51 14.17 1.28
CA GLN A 85 5.00 15.55 1.24
C GLN A 85 5.08 16.15 -0.17
N ASN A 86 6.15 15.87 -0.92
CA ASN A 86 6.34 16.39 -2.28
C ASN A 86 5.52 15.64 -3.33
N TRP A 87 5.23 14.36 -3.09
CA TRP A 87 4.47 13.49 -4.00
C TRP A 87 3.25 12.87 -3.29
N PRO A 88 2.29 13.70 -2.84
CA PRO A 88 1.12 13.20 -2.14
C PRO A 88 0.27 12.34 -3.09
N ASP A 89 -0.21 11.21 -2.56
CA ASP A 89 -1.15 10.29 -3.23
C ASP A 89 -0.67 9.67 -4.55
N GLN A 90 0.63 9.76 -4.85
CA GLN A 90 1.19 9.17 -6.07
C GLN A 90 1.50 7.67 -5.93
N PHE A 91 1.64 7.18 -4.69
CA PHE A 91 1.96 5.79 -4.36
C PHE A 91 0.95 5.21 -3.37
N ASP A 92 0.60 3.94 -3.56
CA ASP A 92 -0.38 3.22 -2.73
C ASP A 92 0.28 2.50 -1.55
N PHE A 93 1.49 1.97 -1.74
CA PHE A 93 2.19 1.21 -0.69
C PHE A 93 3.67 1.54 -0.60
N ILE A 94 4.19 1.40 0.62
CA ILE A 94 5.61 1.15 0.88
C ILE A 94 5.79 -0.35 1.08
N LEU A 95 6.76 -0.94 0.38
CA LEU A 95 7.14 -2.34 0.50
C LEU A 95 8.53 -2.45 1.13
N LYS A 96 8.69 -3.36 2.09
CA LYS A 96 9.98 -3.77 2.62
C LYS A 96 10.30 -5.16 2.11
N ILE A 97 11.16 -5.20 1.09
CA ILE A 97 11.62 -6.43 0.44
C ILE A 97 13.08 -6.62 0.84
N ASN A 98 13.34 -7.58 1.73
CA ASN A 98 14.64 -7.74 2.38
C ASN A 98 15.08 -6.45 3.11
N ALA A 99 16.31 -5.99 2.87
CA ALA A 99 16.82 -4.73 3.43
C ALA A 99 16.32 -3.48 2.67
N GLN A 100 15.72 -3.65 1.48
CA GLN A 100 15.38 -2.56 0.58
C GLN A 100 13.96 -2.04 0.84
N THR A 101 13.84 -0.71 0.89
CA THR A 101 12.54 -0.03 0.88
C THR A 101 12.17 0.28 -0.58
N SER A 102 10.95 -0.06 -0.96
CA SER A 102 10.41 0.14 -2.30
C SER A 102 9.05 0.81 -2.22
N LEU A 103 8.64 1.49 -3.28
CA LEU A 103 7.32 2.10 -3.43
C LEU A 103 6.51 1.31 -4.45
N CYS A 104 5.19 1.25 -4.28
CA CYS A 104 4.31 0.56 -5.19
C CYS A 104 3.12 1.43 -5.58
N ILE A 105 2.80 1.39 -6.87
CA ILE A 105 1.57 1.95 -7.44
C ILE A 105 0.69 0.78 -7.88
N VAL A 106 -0.58 0.78 -7.48
CA VAL A 106 -1.58 -0.19 -7.92
C VAL A 106 -2.32 0.41 -9.11
N LYS A 107 -2.40 -0.36 -10.19
CA LYS A 107 -3.17 -0.01 -11.39
C LYS A 107 -4.16 -1.11 -11.70
N THR A 108 -5.41 -0.71 -11.86
CA THR A 108 -6.49 -1.55 -12.35
C THR A 108 -6.78 -1.22 -13.81
N LYS A 109 -7.63 -2.01 -14.47
CA LYS A 109 -7.93 -1.98 -15.91
C LYS A 109 -7.85 -0.57 -16.56
N HIS A 110 -7.11 -0.46 -17.67
CA HIS A 110 -6.92 0.73 -18.51
C HIS A 110 -6.34 2.01 -17.85
N THR A 111 -5.99 2.01 -16.57
CA THR A 111 -5.32 3.18 -15.98
C THR A 111 -3.85 3.23 -16.39
N VAL A 112 -3.51 4.25 -17.17
CA VAL A 112 -2.13 4.61 -17.50
C VAL A 112 -1.51 5.34 -16.31
N LEU A 113 -0.19 5.37 -16.22
CA LEU A 113 0.49 6.27 -15.30
C LEU A 113 0.21 7.71 -15.73
N THR A 114 -0.13 8.58 -14.78
CA THR A 114 -0.23 10.00 -15.06
C THR A 114 1.18 10.58 -15.19
N THR A 115 1.33 11.72 -15.85
CA THR A 115 2.62 12.43 -15.93
C THR A 115 3.17 12.77 -14.52
N GLU A 116 2.29 13.07 -13.56
CA GLU A 116 2.69 13.27 -12.16
C GLU A 116 3.27 11.99 -11.54
N GLN A 117 2.64 10.84 -11.78
CA GLN A 117 3.17 9.56 -11.31
C GLN A 117 4.49 9.20 -12.00
N GLU A 118 4.64 9.48 -13.30
CA GLU A 118 5.91 9.28 -14.00
C GLU A 118 7.04 10.12 -13.40
N ASN A 119 6.76 11.40 -13.12
CA ASN A 119 7.72 12.29 -12.44
C ASN A 119 8.02 11.81 -11.01
N ALA A 120 7.01 11.32 -10.28
CA ALA A 120 7.17 10.77 -8.95
C ALA A 120 8.05 9.50 -8.97
N ILE A 121 7.87 8.62 -9.96
CA ILE A 121 8.68 7.43 -10.19
C ILE A 121 10.13 7.82 -10.46
N GLU A 122 10.36 8.81 -11.32
CA GLU A 122 11.72 9.27 -11.63
C GLU A 122 12.42 9.81 -10.38
N ASN A 123 11.72 10.62 -9.57
CA ASN A 123 12.26 11.13 -8.32
C ASN A 123 12.51 10.03 -7.29
N ALA A 124 11.57 9.09 -7.12
CA ALA A 124 11.75 7.94 -6.24
C ALA A 124 13.03 7.16 -6.55
N ARG A 125 13.27 6.91 -7.86
CA ARG A 125 14.48 6.21 -8.32
C ARG A 125 15.75 7.00 -8.04
N LYS A 126 15.74 8.33 -8.22
CA LYS A 126 16.88 9.20 -7.88
C LYS A 126 17.20 9.17 -6.38
N THR A 127 16.18 9.04 -5.54
CA THR A 127 16.32 8.91 -4.07
C THR A 127 16.73 7.49 -3.64
N GLY A 128 16.86 6.54 -4.58
CA GLY A 128 17.30 5.17 -4.29
C GLY A 128 16.18 4.21 -3.91
N TYR A 129 14.90 4.60 -4.08
CA TYR A 129 13.77 3.68 -3.94
C TYR A 129 13.60 2.85 -5.20
N ASN A 130 13.37 1.55 -5.02
CA ASN A 130 12.81 0.73 -6.09
C ASN A 130 11.33 1.07 -6.24
N VAL A 131 10.82 1.02 -7.47
CA VAL A 131 9.40 1.30 -7.74
C VAL A 131 8.77 0.15 -8.49
N TYR A 132 7.67 -0.36 -7.95
CA TYR A 132 6.83 -1.40 -8.53
C TYR A 132 5.52 -0.79 -9.03
N VAL A 133 5.03 -1.30 -10.17
CA VAL A 133 3.68 -1.02 -10.65
C VAL A 133 2.92 -2.34 -10.67
N PHE A 134 2.03 -2.52 -9.70
CA PHE A 134 1.20 -3.70 -9.57
C PHE A 134 -0.03 -3.56 -10.46
N LYS A 135 -0.13 -4.40 -11.50
CA LYS A 135 -1.27 -4.38 -12.43
C LYS A 135 -2.27 -5.48 -12.05
N ALA A 136 -3.44 -5.09 -11.57
CA ALA A 136 -4.52 -5.99 -11.23
C ALA A 136 -5.58 -6.01 -12.33
N TYR A 137 -5.94 -7.19 -12.79
CA TYR A 137 -7.04 -7.39 -13.74
C TYR A 137 -8.30 -7.75 -12.96
N VAL A 138 -9.06 -6.73 -12.57
CA VAL A 138 -10.35 -6.90 -11.88
C VAL A 138 -11.47 -6.94 -12.92
N PRO A 139 -12.34 -7.95 -12.91
CA PRO A 139 -13.47 -8.02 -13.83
C PRO A 139 -14.51 -6.95 -13.50
N ASP A 140 -15.15 -6.38 -14.52
CA ASP A 140 -16.17 -5.33 -14.34
C ASP A 140 -17.48 -5.87 -13.74
N ILE A 141 -17.64 -7.20 -13.74
CA ILE A 141 -18.79 -7.91 -13.22
C ILE A 141 -18.29 -8.97 -12.26
N ILE A 142 -18.83 -8.96 -11.04
CA ILE A 142 -18.63 -10.01 -10.05
C ILE A 142 -19.99 -10.62 -9.71
N ASP A 143 -20.02 -11.95 -9.64
CA ASP A 143 -21.16 -12.73 -9.18
C ASP A 143 -20.90 -13.22 -7.74
N PHE A 144 -21.95 -13.32 -6.95
CA PHE A 144 -21.88 -13.76 -5.55
C PHE A 144 -23.11 -14.59 -5.17
N GLU A 145 -22.93 -15.47 -4.19
CA GLU A 145 -24.00 -16.25 -3.57
C GLU A 145 -24.10 -15.83 -2.09
N LEU A 146 -25.32 -15.59 -1.62
CA LEU A 146 -25.61 -15.26 -0.23
C LEU A 146 -26.55 -16.33 0.32
N GLU A 147 -26.04 -17.20 1.18
CA GLU A 147 -26.82 -18.21 1.87
C GLU A 147 -27.17 -17.73 3.29
N GLU A 148 -28.46 -17.55 3.56
CA GLU A 148 -28.94 -17.34 4.92
C GLU A 148 -29.14 -18.69 5.61
N VAL A 149 -28.22 -19.06 6.50
CA VAL A 149 -28.33 -20.30 7.28
C VAL A 149 -29.25 -20.05 8.48
N MET A 150 -30.56 -20.03 8.23
CA MET A 150 -31.61 -20.18 9.25
C MET A 150 -32.32 -21.52 9.08
N GLY A 151 -32.65 -22.19 10.20
CA GLY A 151 -33.29 -23.50 10.21
C GLY A 151 -34.62 -23.52 9.46
N GLY A 152 -34.58 -23.93 8.19
CA GLY A 152 -35.76 -24.22 7.37
C GLY A 152 -36.24 -23.06 6.50
N ILE A 153 -35.61 -22.87 5.34
CA ILE A 153 -36.19 -22.85 3.98
C ILE A 153 -35.02 -22.52 3.03
N SER A 154 -34.62 -23.50 2.23
CA SER A 154 -33.51 -23.39 1.26
C SER A 154 -34.03 -22.87 -0.08
N GLY A 155 -33.52 -21.73 -0.53
CA GLY A 155 -33.50 -21.38 -1.94
C GLY A 155 -32.21 -21.92 -2.55
N ARG A 156 -32.30 -22.79 -3.57
CA ARG A 156 -31.14 -23.35 -4.29
C ARG A 156 -30.88 -22.58 -5.57
N GLY A 157 -29.73 -21.92 -5.66
CA GLY A 157 -28.99 -21.78 -6.92
C GLY A 157 -27.85 -22.81 -6.93
N VAL A 158 -27.57 -23.44 -8.06
CA VAL A 158 -26.43 -24.36 -8.20
C VAL A 158 -25.58 -23.84 -9.34
N PHE A 159 -24.31 -23.47 -9.10
CA PHE A 159 -23.37 -23.20 -10.19
C PHE A 159 -21.99 -23.78 -9.93
N LYS A 160 -21.52 -24.51 -10.95
CA LYS A 160 -20.21 -25.16 -11.02
C LYS A 160 -19.19 -24.18 -11.59
N PHE A 161 -18.04 -24.09 -10.94
CA PHE A 161 -16.83 -23.54 -11.54
C PHE A 161 -16.42 -24.43 -12.73
N HIS A 162 -16.40 -23.89 -13.95
CA HIS A 162 -15.57 -24.47 -15.01
C HIS A 162 -14.17 -23.89 -14.85
N HIS A 163 -13.22 -24.77 -14.57
CA HIS A 163 -11.80 -24.49 -14.57
C HIS A 163 -11.39 -23.73 -15.84
N LEU A 164 -10.68 -22.62 -15.67
CA LEU A 164 -9.75 -22.08 -16.65
C LEU A 164 -8.33 -22.20 -16.08
N THR A 165 -7.92 -23.45 -15.89
CA THR A 165 -6.54 -23.82 -16.22
C THR A 165 -6.59 -24.24 -17.67
N ASP A 166 -6.15 -23.36 -18.58
CA ASP A 166 -5.38 -23.76 -19.75
C ASP A 166 -4.86 -22.54 -20.53
N HIS A 167 -3.56 -22.63 -20.81
CA HIS A 167 -2.76 -21.93 -21.84
C HIS A 167 -1.95 -20.67 -21.49
N ILE A 168 -0.66 -20.98 -21.23
CA ILE A 168 0.61 -20.32 -21.61
C ILE A 168 0.95 -18.99 -20.94
#